data_AF-A0A9R1D3V9-F1
#
_entry.id   AF-A0A9R1D3V9-F1
#
_cell.length_a   1.000
_cell.length_b   1.000
_cell.length_c   1.000
_cell.angle_alpha   90.00
_cell.angle_beta   90.00
_cell.angle_gamma   90.00
#
_symmetry.space_group_name_H-M   'P 1'
#
loop_
_entity.id
_entity.type
_entity.pdbx_description
1 polymer ?
#
loop_
_entity_poly.entity_id
_entity_poly.type
_entity_poly.pdbx_seq_one_letter_code
_entity_poly.pdbx_strand_id
1 'polypeptide(L)'
;MSDDILPLAALQNIDSLTIVLSTLFEPSPPLHTLLVPSVLERLSSSSLPQSYNQLIDICANVAEGWSWEQKGEFLSGHPMVGEVKGLSKLSGKEQSGGGATPKEVLERLAHLNQLYCKVYPGLRYITFVNGRTRAQIIPEFESILGLPHTSVGIDEPKVPPLNSAEADQMGRGPKKHLKRLAAPSSWMLDKLGGTYAPRPSPGPHKLRESLPLTVFLRNRLKYALTGREVTAIVKQRLIKVDGKVRTDETFPAGFMDVISIERSGEHFRLLYDVKGRFTIHRITPEEATFKLLKVRKHQLGAKGVPHIVTHDGRTIRYPDPAIKVNDTVKFDFVQNKIVDHIKFEPGNVVMVTGGRNMGRSGVIVHKERHLGGFDIVHVKDVLDRTFATRLSNIFVIGEGSKAQVSLPKGKGVKLSIAEERDQRRRQRAQEA
;
A
#
# COMPACT_ATOMS: atom_id res chain seq x y z
N MET A 1 -0.78 9.93 34.87
CA MET A 1 -0.74 11.33 34.44
C MET A 1 -0.16 12.11 35.60
N SER A 2 0.95 12.81 35.37
CA SER A 2 1.76 13.48 36.39
C SER A 2 0.99 14.53 37.19
N ASP A 3 1.38 14.74 38.45
CA ASP A 3 0.86 15.76 39.40
C ASP A 3 1.02 17.24 38.94
N ASP A 4 1.37 17.48 37.67
CA ASP A 4 1.75 18.78 37.11
C ASP A 4 0.64 19.47 36.28
N ILE A 5 -0.49 18.82 36.04
CA ILE A 5 -1.60 19.39 35.24
C ILE A 5 -2.68 19.93 36.19
N LEU A 6 -3.01 21.22 36.06
CA LEU A 6 -4.06 21.85 36.87
C LEU A 6 -5.40 21.11 36.71
N PRO A 7 -6.16 20.89 37.79
CA PRO A 7 -7.40 20.14 37.75
C PRO A 7 -8.44 20.81 36.85
N LEU A 8 -9.32 20.02 36.23
CA LEU A 8 -10.38 20.49 35.31
C LEU A 8 -11.31 21.53 35.96
N ALA A 9 -11.45 21.51 37.29
CA ALA A 9 -12.22 22.50 38.06
C ALA A 9 -11.62 23.92 38.01
N ALA A 10 -10.32 24.05 37.71
CA ALA A 10 -9.62 25.34 37.63
C ALA A 10 -9.70 26.00 36.23
N LEU A 11 -10.40 25.39 35.25
CA LEU A 11 -10.45 25.85 33.86
C LEU A 11 -11.39 27.05 33.60
N GLN A 12 -11.78 27.78 34.64
CA GLN A 12 -12.74 28.89 34.54
C GLN A 12 -12.08 30.25 34.22
N ASN A 13 -10.75 30.34 34.29
CA ASN A 13 -10.00 31.55 33.98
C ASN A 13 -9.10 31.33 32.75
N ILE A 14 -8.94 32.38 31.94
CA ILE A 14 -8.11 32.40 30.73
C ILE A 14 -6.66 32.01 31.01
N ASP A 15 -6.10 32.45 32.14
CA ASP A 15 -4.72 32.14 32.53
C ASP A 15 -4.53 30.66 32.85
N SER A 16 -5.46 30.09 33.62
CA SER A 16 -5.44 28.67 33.98
C SER A 16 -5.67 27.76 32.77
N LEU A 17 -6.60 28.14 31.88
CA LEU A 17 -6.85 27.42 30.63
C LEU A 17 -5.65 27.49 29.69
N THR A 18 -4.99 28.66 29.60
CA THR A 18 -3.76 28.83 28.82
C THR A 18 -2.66 27.91 29.34
N ILE A 19 -2.44 27.86 30.65
CA ILE A 19 -1.42 26.98 31.26
C ILE A 19 -1.70 25.52 30.93
N VAL A 20 -2.95 25.07 31.05
CA VAL A 20 -3.33 23.67 30.76
C VAL A 20 -3.19 23.35 29.27
N LEU A 21 -3.71 24.20 28.38
CA LEU A 21 -3.64 23.96 26.94
C LEU A 21 -2.21 24.06 26.40
N SER A 22 -1.37 24.98 26.91
CA SER A 22 0.06 25.05 26.58
C SER A 22 0.90 23.93 27.23
N THR A 23 0.31 23.14 28.13
CA THR A 23 0.93 21.93 28.66
C THR A 23 0.51 20.70 27.85
N LEU A 24 -0.77 20.62 27.47
CA LEU A 24 -1.31 19.53 26.64
C LEU A 24 -0.87 19.63 25.16
N PHE A 25 -0.74 20.85 24.66
CA PHE A 25 -0.28 21.18 23.32
C PHE A 25 0.98 22.05 23.40
N GLU A 26 1.69 22.20 22.28
CA GLU A 26 2.84 23.12 22.24
C GLU A 26 2.36 24.59 22.15
N PRO A 27 3.08 25.52 22.79
CA PRO A 27 2.74 26.94 22.74
C PRO A 27 2.83 27.46 21.31
N SER A 28 1.76 28.09 20.83
CA SER A 28 1.70 28.68 19.50
C SER A 28 0.82 29.94 19.51
N PRO A 29 1.06 30.91 18.61
CA PRO A 29 0.21 32.09 18.53
C PRO A 29 -1.28 31.74 18.38
N PRO A 30 -1.71 30.81 17.51
CA PRO A 30 -3.11 30.40 17.39
C PRO A 30 -3.69 29.76 18.65
N LEU A 31 -2.87 29.09 19.48
CA LEU A 31 -3.31 28.56 20.76
C LEU A 31 -3.77 29.70 21.67
N HIS A 32 -2.97 30.76 21.79
CA HIS A 32 -3.25 31.88 22.68
C HIS A 32 -4.33 32.82 22.13
N THR A 33 -4.32 33.10 20.83
CA THR A 33 -5.21 34.11 20.23
C THR A 33 -6.56 33.56 19.77
N LEU A 34 -6.63 32.27 19.40
CA LEU A 34 -7.84 31.67 18.82
C LEU A 34 -8.42 30.55 19.70
N LEU A 35 -7.58 29.59 20.12
CA LEU A 35 -8.06 28.39 20.81
C LEU A 35 -8.55 28.69 22.23
N VAL A 36 -7.71 29.35 23.03
CA VAL A 36 -8.01 29.65 24.43
C VAL A 36 -9.30 30.47 24.57
N PRO A 37 -9.50 31.59 23.84
CA PRO A 37 -10.74 32.36 23.95
C PRO A 37 -11.99 31.58 23.51
N SER A 38 -11.91 30.87 22.39
CA SER A 38 -13.04 30.11 21.84
C SER A 38 -13.45 28.93 22.73
N VAL A 39 -12.48 28.27 23.36
CA VAL A 39 -12.75 27.19 24.30
C VAL A 39 -13.33 27.74 25.60
N LEU A 40 -12.83 28.87 26.10
CA LEU A 40 -13.35 29.53 27.30
C LEU A 40 -14.82 29.96 27.15
N GLU A 41 -15.19 30.51 25.99
CA GLU A 41 -16.58 30.87 25.66
C GLU A 41 -17.50 29.63 25.67
N ARG A 42 -17.02 28.52 25.10
CA ARG A 42 -17.77 27.25 25.07
C ARG A 42 -17.92 26.62 26.46
N LEU A 43 -16.89 26.73 27.29
CA LEU A 43 -16.90 26.27 28.67
C LEU A 43 -17.79 27.13 29.57
N SER A 44 -17.97 28.41 29.23
CA SER A 44 -18.86 29.32 29.96
C SER A 44 -20.34 29.08 29.65
N SER A 45 -20.64 28.52 28.47
CA SER A 45 -22.00 28.22 27.99
C SER A 45 -22.45 26.78 28.21
N SER A 46 -21.56 25.89 28.64
CA SER A 46 -21.83 24.45 28.83
C SER A 46 -21.25 23.93 30.14
N SER A 47 -21.57 22.68 30.50
CA SER A 47 -21.00 22.05 31.69
C SER A 47 -19.50 21.79 31.53
N LEU A 48 -18.72 21.96 32.60
CA LEU A 48 -17.30 21.66 32.62
C LEU A 48 -16.99 20.23 32.12
N PRO A 49 -15.87 20.03 31.40
CA PRO A 49 -15.48 18.72 30.89
C PRO A 49 -15.20 17.76 32.04
N GLN A 50 -15.66 16.52 31.90
CA GLN A 50 -15.47 15.45 32.89
C GLN A 50 -14.12 14.74 32.75
N SER A 51 -13.44 14.92 31.61
CA SER A 51 -12.10 14.36 31.36
C SER A 51 -11.28 15.24 30.43
N TYR A 52 -9.94 15.10 30.47
CA TYR A 52 -9.04 15.78 29.54
C TYR A 52 -9.26 15.36 28.08
N ASN A 53 -9.70 14.13 27.81
CA ASN A 53 -10.06 13.70 26.45
C ASN A 53 -11.24 14.51 25.91
N GLN A 54 -12.25 14.75 26.75
CA GLN A 54 -13.38 15.60 26.38
C GLN A 54 -12.95 17.05 26.12
N LEU A 55 -11.99 17.58 26.88
CA LEU A 55 -11.40 18.89 26.62
C LEU A 55 -10.68 18.92 25.25
N ILE A 56 -9.93 17.87 24.91
CA ILE A 56 -9.27 17.72 23.61
C ILE A 56 -10.30 17.67 22.47
N ASP A 57 -11.39 16.92 22.64
CA ASP A 57 -12.48 16.86 21.65
C ASP A 57 -13.13 18.23 21.44
N ILE A 58 -13.34 19.00 22.51
CA ILE A 58 -13.83 20.39 22.42
C ILE A 58 -12.86 21.25 21.62
N CYS A 59 -11.55 21.17 21.90
CA CYS A 59 -10.51 21.88 21.16
C CYS A 59 -10.50 21.47 19.67
N ALA A 60 -10.64 20.18 19.36
CA ALA A 60 -10.69 19.67 17.99
C ALA A 60 -11.90 20.24 17.24
N ASN A 61 -13.07 20.24 17.87
CA ASN A 61 -14.30 20.82 17.30
C ASN A 61 -14.19 22.33 17.06
N VAL A 62 -13.48 23.07 17.92
CA VAL A 62 -13.20 24.50 17.69
C VAL A 62 -12.27 24.66 16.48
N ALA A 63 -11.22 23.84 16.42
CA ALA A 63 -10.24 23.88 15.35
C ALA A 63 -10.81 23.48 13.98
N GLU A 64 -11.90 22.71 13.89
CA GLU A 64 -12.55 22.39 12.61
C GLU A 64 -12.91 23.64 11.80
N GLY A 65 -13.39 24.68 12.48
CA GLY A 65 -13.80 25.96 11.87
C GLY A 65 -12.66 26.88 11.45
N TRP A 66 -11.40 26.55 11.77
CA TRP A 66 -10.25 27.38 11.42
C TRP A 66 -9.87 27.26 9.94
N SER A 67 -9.27 28.33 9.42
CA SER A 67 -8.64 28.31 8.09
C SER A 67 -7.45 27.35 8.06
N TRP A 68 -7.08 26.90 6.86
CA TRP A 68 -5.91 26.03 6.68
C TRP A 68 -4.60 26.70 7.13
N GLU A 69 -4.52 28.02 7.03
CA GLU A 69 -3.36 28.80 7.48
C GLU A 69 -3.24 28.79 9.01
N GLN A 70 -4.35 29.02 9.73
CA GLN A 70 -4.41 28.96 11.19
C GLN A 70 -4.07 27.56 11.72
N LYS A 71 -4.60 26.51 11.06
CA LYS A 71 -4.26 25.12 11.38
C LYS A 71 -2.77 24.84 11.14
N GLY A 72 -2.22 25.36 10.04
CA GLY A 72 -0.80 25.22 9.71
C GLY A 72 0.12 25.93 10.72
N GLU A 73 -0.26 27.13 11.17
CA GLU A 73 0.48 27.89 12.17
C GLU A 73 0.43 27.22 13.56
N PHE A 74 -0.72 26.64 13.93
CA PHE A 74 -0.87 25.87 15.16
C PHE A 74 0.03 24.62 15.15
N LEU A 75 0.03 23.86 14.05
CA LEU A 75 0.93 22.71 13.86
C LEU A 75 2.41 23.11 13.83
N SER A 76 2.71 24.32 13.33
CA SER A 76 4.06 24.89 13.32
C SER A 76 4.54 25.35 14.69
N GLY A 77 3.69 25.33 15.72
CA GLY A 77 4.11 25.50 17.11
C GLY A 77 4.99 24.36 17.61
N HIS A 78 4.92 23.17 16.98
CA HIS A 78 5.75 22.04 17.38
C HIS A 78 7.25 22.28 17.06
N PRO A 79 8.14 21.99 18.01
CA PRO A 79 9.59 22.12 17.84
C PRO A 79 10.11 21.11 16.81
N MET A 80 11.21 21.44 16.16
CA MET A 80 11.85 20.50 15.23
C MET A 80 12.52 19.34 15.98
N VAL A 81 12.66 18.19 15.32
CA VAL A 81 13.36 17.04 15.91
C VAL A 81 14.82 17.43 16.20
N GLY A 82 15.20 17.36 17.48
CA GLY A 82 16.54 17.74 17.95
C GLY A 82 16.65 19.18 18.46
N GLU A 83 15.59 19.98 18.39
CA GLU A 83 15.54 21.33 18.94
C GLU A 83 15.35 21.28 20.46
N VAL A 84 16.20 22.03 21.19
CA VAL A 84 16.25 22.03 22.66
C VAL A 84 15.77 23.35 23.27
N LYS A 85 15.35 24.31 22.45
CA LYS A 85 14.88 25.65 22.87
C LYS A 85 13.38 25.77 22.64
N GLY A 86 12.67 26.49 23.52
CA GLY A 86 11.24 26.78 23.35
C GLY A 86 10.28 25.60 23.55
N LEU A 87 10.71 24.54 24.25
CA LEU A 87 9.91 23.35 24.52
C LEU A 87 8.88 23.59 25.62
N SER A 88 7.68 22.98 25.51
CA SER A 88 6.76 22.84 26.66
C SER A 88 7.38 22.02 27.80
N LYS A 89 6.83 22.15 29.01
CA LYS A 89 7.35 21.45 30.21
C LYS A 89 7.39 19.93 30.05
N LEU A 90 6.35 19.34 29.45
CA LEU A 90 6.27 17.90 29.19
C LEU A 90 7.26 17.47 28.10
N SER A 91 7.32 18.21 26.99
CA SER A 91 8.28 17.98 25.90
C SER A 91 9.73 18.07 26.40
N GLY A 92 10.05 19.03 27.28
CA GLY A 92 11.34 19.15 27.94
C GLY A 92 11.70 17.94 28.82
N LYS A 93 10.75 17.46 29.65
CA LYS A 93 10.96 16.28 30.49
C LYS A 93 11.19 15.01 29.65
N GLU A 94 10.35 14.77 28.64
CA GLU A 94 10.49 13.63 27.73
C GLU A 94 11.85 13.64 27.00
N GLN A 95 12.30 14.83 26.60
CA GLN A 95 13.56 15.00 25.89
C GLN A 95 14.81 14.96 26.80
N SER A 96 14.64 15.15 28.11
CA SER A 96 15.71 15.07 29.13
C SER A 96 15.94 13.67 29.70
N GLY A 97 14.97 12.75 29.58
CA GLY A 97 14.98 11.45 30.25
C GLY A 97 15.96 10.40 29.67
N GLY A 98 16.60 10.67 28.52
CA GLY A 98 17.37 9.69 27.75
C GLY A 98 18.91 9.84 27.76
N GLY A 99 19.46 10.69 28.63
CA GLY A 99 20.89 11.05 28.61
C GLY A 99 21.21 12.13 27.55
N ALA A 100 22.35 12.82 27.73
CA ALA A 100 22.76 13.89 26.82
C ALA A 100 23.00 13.33 25.41
N THR A 101 22.30 13.88 24.42
CA THR A 101 22.50 13.49 23.01
C THR A 101 23.85 14.05 22.52
N PRO A 102 24.68 13.26 21.82
CA PRO A 102 25.94 13.74 21.25
C PRO A 102 25.74 14.95 20.35
N LYS A 103 26.68 15.90 20.38
CA LYS A 103 26.63 17.13 19.60
C LYS A 103 26.51 16.86 18.09
N GLU A 104 27.23 15.86 17.59
CA GLU A 104 27.20 15.42 16.19
C GLU A 104 25.79 15.01 15.71
N VAL A 105 25.03 14.31 16.57
CA VAL A 105 23.67 13.87 16.26
C VAL A 105 22.72 15.07 16.16
N LEU A 106 22.90 16.07 17.02
CA LEU A 106 22.11 17.31 16.99
C LEU A 106 22.46 18.17 15.78
N GLU A 107 23.73 18.30 15.43
CA GLU A 107 24.20 19.00 14.23
C GLU A 107 23.66 18.32 12.96
N ARG A 108 23.67 16.98 12.91
CA ARG A 108 23.10 16.21 11.80
C ARG A 108 21.59 16.44 11.66
N LEU A 109 20.84 16.38 12.77
CA LEU A 109 19.40 16.65 12.75
C LEU A 109 19.10 18.09 12.33
N ALA A 110 19.87 19.07 12.80
CA ALA A 110 19.74 20.46 12.37
C ALA A 110 19.94 20.61 10.85
N HIS A 111 20.95 19.95 10.29
CA HIS A 111 21.20 19.95 8.86
C HIS A 111 20.06 19.27 8.07
N LEU A 112 19.56 18.12 8.53
CA LEU A 112 18.44 17.42 7.91
C LEU A 112 17.13 18.23 7.97
N ASN A 113 16.88 18.93 9.08
CA ASN A 113 15.74 19.84 9.20
C ASN A 113 15.82 21.00 8.18
N GLN A 114 17.00 21.62 8.03
CA GLN A 114 17.21 22.66 7.04
C GLN A 114 17.02 22.15 5.60
N LEU A 115 17.57 20.98 5.28
CA LEU A 115 17.36 20.32 3.99
C LEU A 115 15.89 20.00 3.76
N TYR A 116 15.19 19.48 4.76
CA TYR A 116 13.77 19.16 4.66
C TYR A 116 12.93 20.41 4.40
N CYS A 117 13.15 21.51 5.11
CA CYS A 117 12.44 22.76 4.88
C CYS A 117 12.76 23.37 3.50
N LYS A 118 13.97 23.15 2.96
CA LYS A 118 14.31 23.55 1.59
C LYS A 118 13.59 22.70 0.54
N VAL A 119 13.61 21.38 0.72
CA VAL A 119 12.95 20.42 -0.17
C VAL A 119 11.43 20.61 -0.15
N TYR A 120 10.87 20.82 1.05
CA TYR A 120 9.45 20.98 1.32
C TYR A 120 9.16 22.34 2.02
N PRO A 121 9.08 23.45 1.24
CA PRO A 121 8.83 24.78 1.80
C PRO A 121 7.55 24.83 2.63
N GLY A 122 7.63 25.43 3.82
CA GLY A 122 6.50 25.56 4.75
C GLY A 122 6.16 24.29 5.53
N LEU A 123 6.87 23.17 5.31
CA LEU A 123 6.66 21.93 6.07
C LEU A 123 7.79 21.71 7.08
N ARG A 124 7.43 21.11 8.22
CA ARG A 124 8.37 20.61 9.24
C ARG A 124 8.27 19.09 9.31
N TYR A 125 9.39 18.45 9.61
CA TYR A 125 9.41 17.02 9.84
C TYR A 125 9.06 16.72 11.30
N ILE A 126 8.02 15.92 11.52
CA ILE A 126 7.57 15.46 12.84
C ILE A 126 7.48 13.93 12.77
N THR A 127 8.03 13.24 13.76
CA THR A 127 7.95 11.77 13.88
C THR A 127 7.64 11.36 15.30
N PHE A 128 6.88 10.29 15.46
CA PHE A 128 6.55 9.74 16.77
C PHE A 128 7.72 8.92 17.30
N VAL A 129 8.34 9.35 18.39
CA VAL A 129 9.62 8.80 18.85
C VAL A 129 9.44 7.43 19.53
N ASN A 130 8.39 7.22 20.33
CA ASN A 130 8.07 5.96 21.03
C ASN A 130 9.29 5.33 21.74
N GLY A 131 10.10 6.12 22.45
CA GLY A 131 11.30 5.64 23.15
C GLY A 131 12.54 5.39 22.26
N ARG A 132 12.48 5.67 20.95
CA ARG A 132 13.66 5.62 20.06
C ARG A 132 14.64 6.75 20.38
N THR A 133 15.94 6.50 20.25
CA THR A 133 16.95 7.56 20.41
C THR A 133 16.97 8.49 19.20
N ARG A 134 17.43 9.74 19.36
CA ARG A 134 17.60 10.70 18.26
C ARG A 134 18.46 10.13 17.11
N ALA A 135 19.47 9.31 17.43
CA ALA A 135 20.29 8.63 16.45
C ALA A 135 19.51 7.58 15.62
N GLN A 136 18.54 6.88 16.22
CA GLN A 136 17.69 5.91 15.51
C GLN A 136 16.69 6.57 14.55
N ILE A 137 16.43 7.88 14.69
CA ILE A 137 15.54 8.63 13.81
C ILE A 137 16.25 9.07 12.52
N ILE A 138 17.57 9.28 12.56
CA ILE A 138 18.34 9.79 11.42
C ILE A 138 18.13 8.93 10.15
N PRO A 139 18.22 7.59 10.18
CA PRO A 139 18.02 6.78 8.97
C PRO A 139 16.62 6.90 8.36
N GLU A 140 15.59 7.07 9.20
CA GLU A 140 14.21 7.31 8.75
C GLU A 140 14.11 8.67 8.04
N PHE A 141 14.68 9.70 8.66
CA PHE A 141 14.69 11.06 8.13
C PHE A 141 15.46 11.15 6.80
N GLU A 142 16.63 10.49 6.72
CA GLU A 142 17.41 10.35 5.49
C GLU A 142 16.61 9.66 4.39
N SER A 143 15.85 8.60 4.71
CA SER A 143 14.99 7.89 3.75
C SER A 143 13.94 8.80 3.12
N ILE A 144 13.36 9.69 3.92
CA ILE A 144 12.34 10.65 3.49
C ILE A 144 12.92 11.68 2.54
N LEU A 145 14.15 12.13 2.81
CA LEU A 145 14.90 13.02 1.91
C LEU A 145 15.53 12.27 0.71
N GLY A 146 15.48 10.94 0.70
CA GLY A 146 16.08 10.12 -0.35
C GLY A 146 17.60 10.03 -0.29
N LEU A 147 18.18 10.33 0.87
CA LEU A 147 19.61 10.23 1.15
C LEU A 147 19.99 8.77 1.45
N PRO A 148 21.23 8.35 1.14
CA PRO A 148 21.74 7.04 1.57
C PRO A 148 21.79 6.97 3.10
N HIS A 149 21.47 5.79 3.66
CA HIS A 149 21.51 5.57 5.09
C HIS A 149 22.94 5.63 5.62
N THR A 150 23.22 6.55 6.53
CA THR A 150 24.53 6.65 7.17
C THR A 150 24.58 5.71 8.37
N SER A 151 25.49 4.74 8.38
CA SER A 151 25.87 4.04 9.61
C SER A 151 26.76 4.96 10.43
N VAL A 152 26.35 5.28 11.66
CA VAL A 152 27.15 6.10 12.56
C VAL A 152 28.45 5.34 12.88
N GLY A 153 29.56 5.82 12.33
CA GLY A 153 30.91 5.26 12.52
C GLY A 153 31.65 5.03 11.21
N ILE A 154 32.61 5.93 10.94
CA ILE A 154 33.68 5.86 9.92
C ILE A 154 33.18 6.06 8.47
N ASP A 155 33.63 7.18 7.89
CA ASP A 155 33.34 7.73 6.55
C ASP A 155 31.88 8.17 6.30
N GLU A 156 31.59 9.42 6.71
CA GLU A 156 30.33 10.09 6.38
C GLU A 156 30.18 10.26 4.85
N PRO A 157 29.09 9.77 4.22
CA PRO A 157 28.76 10.18 2.87
C PRO A 157 28.43 11.68 2.88
N LYS A 158 29.15 12.46 2.04
CA LYS A 158 28.91 13.89 1.81
C LYS A 158 27.42 14.12 1.53
N VAL A 159 26.71 14.68 2.49
CA VAL A 159 25.35 15.18 2.24
C VAL A 159 25.49 16.38 1.31
N PRO A 160 24.60 16.51 0.30
CA PRO A 160 24.62 17.67 -0.57
C PRO A 160 24.57 18.96 0.28
N PRO A 161 25.48 19.92 0.06
CA PRO A 161 25.44 21.18 0.77
C PRO A 161 24.10 21.88 0.47
N LEU A 162 23.56 22.59 1.46
CA LEU A 162 22.22 23.21 1.39
C LEU A 162 21.98 24.02 0.11
N ASN A 163 23.03 24.61 -0.49
CA ASN A 163 22.96 25.43 -1.69
C ASN A 163 23.25 24.67 -3.00
N SER A 164 23.28 23.33 -3.00
CA SER A 164 23.52 22.56 -4.22
C SER A 164 22.24 22.35 -5.04
N ALA A 165 22.40 22.26 -6.36
CA ALA A 165 21.33 21.87 -7.27
C ALA A 165 20.76 20.48 -6.96
N GLU A 166 21.54 19.61 -6.32
CA GLU A 166 21.10 18.29 -5.88
C GLU A 166 20.06 18.39 -4.75
N ALA A 167 20.26 19.27 -3.77
CA ALA A 167 19.30 19.50 -2.69
C ALA A 167 17.97 20.06 -3.21
N ASP A 168 18.01 20.90 -4.27
CA ASP A 168 16.82 21.46 -4.90
C ASP A 168 16.01 20.44 -5.74
N GLN A 169 16.63 19.32 -6.12
CA GLN A 169 16.01 18.25 -6.93
C GLN A 169 15.51 17.04 -6.13
N MET A 170 15.81 16.95 -4.83
CA MET A 170 15.37 15.83 -4.00
C MET A 170 13.87 15.91 -3.65
N GLY A 171 13.19 14.75 -3.54
CA GLY A 171 11.88 14.62 -2.88
C GLY A 171 10.62 15.09 -3.63
N ARG A 172 10.71 15.71 -4.82
CA ARG A 172 9.53 16.31 -5.48
C ARG A 172 8.89 15.38 -6.53
N GLY A 173 7.64 14.98 -6.28
CA GLY A 173 6.74 14.36 -7.28
C GLY A 173 6.79 12.82 -7.40
N PRO A 174 6.06 12.24 -8.38
CA PRO A 174 5.96 10.80 -8.55
C PRO A 174 7.31 10.19 -8.97
N LYS A 175 7.79 9.21 -8.21
CA LYS A 175 9.02 8.47 -8.52
C LYS A 175 8.89 7.77 -9.88
N LYS A 176 9.76 8.11 -10.84
CA LYS A 176 9.81 7.50 -12.19
C LYS A 176 10.66 6.24 -12.27
N HIS A 177 11.57 6.04 -11.33
CA HIS A 177 12.49 4.91 -11.31
C HIS A 177 12.11 3.88 -10.25
N LEU A 178 12.41 2.60 -10.51
CA LEU A 178 12.30 1.51 -9.55
C LEU A 178 13.65 0.81 -9.42
N LYS A 179 14.24 0.82 -8.22
CA LYS A 179 15.47 0.08 -7.95
C LYS A 179 15.18 -1.42 -7.99
N ARG A 180 16.12 -2.21 -8.52
CA ARG A 180 15.91 -3.64 -8.73
C ARG A 180 15.69 -4.41 -7.43
N LEU A 181 16.45 -4.10 -6.39
CA LEU A 181 16.30 -4.72 -5.07
C LEU A 181 14.95 -4.41 -4.42
N ALA A 182 14.32 -3.29 -4.78
CA ALA A 182 13.00 -2.89 -4.28
C ALA A 182 11.85 -3.42 -5.16
N ALA A 183 12.14 -4.12 -6.25
CA ALA A 183 11.11 -4.69 -7.11
C ALA A 183 10.38 -5.87 -6.42
N PRO A 184 9.13 -6.16 -6.80
CA PRO A 184 8.41 -7.31 -6.28
C PRO A 184 9.17 -8.62 -6.50
N SER A 185 9.34 -9.39 -5.44
CA SER A 185 10.03 -10.70 -5.48
C SER A 185 9.33 -11.70 -6.41
N SER A 186 8.01 -11.54 -6.63
CA SER A 186 7.21 -12.33 -7.56
C SER A 186 7.67 -12.25 -9.02
N TRP A 187 8.43 -11.20 -9.40
CA TRP A 187 9.00 -11.05 -10.74
C TRP A 187 10.23 -11.92 -10.96
N MET A 188 10.87 -12.43 -9.90
CA MET A 188 12.11 -13.21 -9.97
C MET A 188 13.20 -12.51 -10.80
N LEU A 189 13.43 -11.22 -10.51
CA LEU A 189 14.57 -10.50 -11.06
C LEU A 189 15.83 -10.89 -10.29
N ASP A 190 16.92 -11.06 -11.02
CA ASP A 190 18.23 -11.37 -10.47
C ASP A 190 18.88 -10.14 -9.84
N LYS A 191 19.76 -10.33 -8.85
CA LYS A 191 20.39 -9.20 -8.14
C LYS A 191 21.43 -8.45 -8.99
N LEU A 192 22.11 -9.16 -9.91
CA LEU A 192 23.32 -8.66 -10.58
C LEU A 192 23.08 -8.08 -11.99
N GLY A 193 21.93 -8.34 -12.63
CA GLY A 193 21.68 -7.90 -14.00
C GLY A 193 21.39 -6.40 -14.17
N GLY A 194 21.73 -5.58 -13.17
CA GLY A 194 21.67 -4.12 -13.21
C GLY A 194 20.96 -3.46 -12.03
N THR A 195 21.19 -2.15 -11.87
CA THR A 195 20.71 -1.34 -10.75
C THR A 195 19.20 -1.13 -10.74
N TYR A 196 18.56 -1.06 -11.91
CA TYR A 196 17.15 -0.72 -12.08
C TYR A 196 16.32 -1.93 -12.52
N ALA A 197 15.04 -1.91 -12.14
CA ALA A 197 14.00 -2.80 -12.66
C ALA A 197 13.03 -2.01 -13.54
N PRO A 198 12.34 -2.67 -14.49
CA PRO A 198 11.23 -2.06 -15.21
C PRO A 198 10.18 -1.58 -14.22
N ARG A 199 9.88 -0.27 -14.22
CA ARG A 199 8.80 0.28 -13.41
C ARG A 199 7.50 0.17 -14.21
N PRO A 200 6.46 -0.53 -13.71
CA PRO A 200 5.20 -0.61 -14.42
C PRO A 200 4.58 0.78 -14.56
N SER A 201 3.99 1.03 -15.71
CA SER A 201 3.13 2.20 -15.95
C SER A 201 1.93 2.17 -15.00
N PRO A 202 1.38 3.33 -14.59
CA PRO A 202 0.07 3.35 -13.92
C PRO A 202 -0.99 2.78 -14.87
N GLY A 203 -1.73 1.78 -14.40
CA GLY A 203 -2.69 1.06 -15.24
C GLY A 203 -3.70 0.25 -14.41
N PRO A 204 -4.31 -0.79 -15.00
CA PRO A 204 -5.37 -1.59 -14.38
C PRO A 204 -5.02 -2.16 -13.00
N HIS A 205 -3.78 -2.62 -12.83
CA HIS A 205 -3.32 -3.34 -11.65
C HIS A 205 -2.28 -2.55 -10.87
N LYS A 206 -2.22 -2.79 -9.55
CA LYS A 206 -1.23 -2.15 -8.67
C LYS A 206 0.18 -2.68 -8.97
N LEU A 207 1.20 -1.83 -8.78
CA LEU A 207 2.61 -2.18 -9.02
C LEU A 207 3.06 -3.51 -8.39
N ARG A 208 2.64 -3.77 -7.14
CA ARG A 208 3.00 -5.01 -6.41
C ARG A 208 2.19 -6.24 -6.83
N GLU A 209 1.07 -6.03 -7.53
CA GLU A 209 0.10 -7.05 -7.96
C GLU A 209 0.06 -7.17 -9.49
N SER A 210 1.09 -6.70 -10.19
CA SER A 210 1.20 -6.72 -11.65
C SER A 210 2.55 -7.24 -12.13
N LEU A 211 2.63 -7.71 -13.36
CA LEU A 211 3.82 -8.11 -14.10
C LEU A 211 3.96 -7.21 -15.35
N PRO A 212 5.03 -6.41 -15.48
CA PRO A 212 5.27 -5.64 -16.70
C PRO A 212 5.49 -6.56 -17.92
N LEU A 213 5.01 -6.15 -19.10
CA LEU A 213 5.19 -6.91 -20.34
C LEU A 213 6.68 -7.19 -20.67
N THR A 214 7.60 -6.29 -20.31
CA THR A 214 9.04 -6.54 -20.44
C THR A 214 9.48 -7.78 -19.66
N VAL A 215 8.99 -7.97 -18.44
CA VAL A 215 9.35 -9.14 -17.62
C VAL A 215 8.68 -10.40 -18.17
N PHE A 216 7.45 -10.28 -18.67
CA PHE A 216 6.73 -11.38 -19.31
C PHE A 216 7.47 -11.92 -20.55
N LEU A 217 7.82 -11.06 -21.50
CA LEU A 217 8.45 -11.47 -22.77
C LEU A 217 9.90 -11.91 -22.59
N ARG A 218 10.69 -11.17 -21.81
CA ARG A 218 12.13 -11.40 -21.67
C ARG A 218 12.48 -12.44 -20.61
N ASN A 219 11.93 -12.32 -19.41
CA ASN A 219 12.36 -13.13 -18.28
C ASN A 219 11.59 -14.45 -18.18
N ARG A 220 10.32 -14.48 -18.61
CA ARG A 220 9.47 -15.67 -18.50
C ARG A 220 9.36 -16.46 -19.80
N LEU A 221 8.93 -15.83 -20.91
CA LEU A 221 8.78 -16.52 -22.20
C LEU A 221 10.09 -16.68 -22.98
N LYS A 222 11.10 -15.85 -22.70
CA LYS A 222 12.41 -15.86 -23.38
C LYS A 222 12.34 -15.55 -24.88
N TYR A 223 11.33 -14.81 -25.32
CA TYR A 223 11.21 -14.34 -26.72
C TYR A 223 12.11 -13.15 -27.05
N ALA A 224 12.57 -12.45 -26.02
CA ALA A 224 13.56 -11.39 -26.13
C ALA A 224 14.69 -11.64 -25.14
N LEU A 225 15.91 -11.23 -25.49
CA LEU A 225 17.08 -11.22 -24.63
C LEU A 225 17.27 -9.83 -24.01
N THR A 226 17.04 -8.77 -24.78
CA THR A 226 17.25 -7.38 -24.36
C THR A 226 15.95 -6.57 -24.26
N GLY A 227 15.99 -5.42 -23.59
CA GLY A 227 14.85 -4.50 -23.52
C GLY A 227 14.48 -3.91 -24.88
N ARG A 228 15.48 -3.66 -25.74
CA ARG A 228 15.27 -3.12 -27.10
C ARG A 228 14.47 -4.08 -27.99
N GLU A 229 14.74 -5.37 -27.89
CA GLU A 229 13.97 -6.40 -28.60
C GLU A 229 12.51 -6.45 -28.12
N VAL A 230 12.28 -6.32 -26.81
CA VAL A 230 10.91 -6.19 -26.28
C VAL A 230 10.20 -5.00 -26.90
N THR A 231 10.85 -3.83 -26.93
CA THR A 231 10.29 -2.63 -27.57
C THR A 231 9.94 -2.92 -29.04
N ALA A 232 10.83 -3.57 -29.78
CA ALA A 232 10.59 -3.92 -31.19
C ALA A 232 9.35 -4.84 -31.35
N ILE A 233 9.23 -5.90 -30.54
CA ILE A 233 8.08 -6.82 -30.58
C ILE A 233 6.77 -6.08 -30.29
N VAL A 234 6.77 -5.28 -29.22
CA VAL A 234 5.59 -4.55 -28.75
C VAL A 234 5.16 -3.48 -29.76
N LYS A 235 6.11 -2.80 -30.42
CA LYS A 235 5.83 -1.79 -31.45
C LYS A 235 5.27 -2.36 -32.75
N GLN A 236 5.51 -3.63 -33.05
CA GLN A 236 4.87 -4.35 -34.16
C GLN A 236 3.38 -4.65 -33.92
N ARG A 237 2.82 -4.28 -32.75
CA ARG A 237 1.39 -4.44 -32.42
C ARG A 237 0.91 -5.90 -32.35
N LEU A 238 1.84 -6.85 -32.20
CA LEU A 238 1.56 -8.30 -32.14
C LEU A 238 0.97 -8.78 -30.82
N ILE A 239 1.14 -8.00 -29.75
CA ILE A 239 0.75 -8.37 -28.39
C ILE A 239 -0.58 -7.71 -28.04
N LYS A 240 -1.55 -8.54 -27.70
CA LYS A 240 -2.86 -8.11 -27.21
C LYS A 240 -3.02 -8.51 -25.74
N VAL A 241 -3.48 -7.58 -24.92
CA VAL A 241 -3.89 -7.84 -23.53
C VAL A 241 -5.38 -7.55 -23.43
N ASP A 242 -6.15 -8.55 -23.00
CA ASP A 242 -7.62 -8.57 -23.02
C ASP A 242 -8.21 -8.15 -24.37
N GLY A 243 -7.66 -8.69 -25.47
CA GLY A 243 -8.09 -8.39 -26.84
C GLY A 243 -7.64 -7.04 -27.39
N LYS A 244 -7.07 -6.14 -26.57
CA LYS A 244 -6.58 -4.82 -27.00
C LYS A 244 -5.08 -4.85 -27.24
N VAL A 245 -4.65 -4.30 -28.37
CA VAL A 245 -3.22 -4.14 -28.68
C VAL A 245 -2.57 -3.23 -27.65
N ARG A 246 -1.46 -3.67 -27.05
CA ARG A 246 -0.67 -2.85 -26.12
C ARG A 246 0.71 -2.62 -26.69
N THR A 247 1.06 -1.34 -26.83
CA THR A 247 2.37 -0.88 -27.36
C THR A 247 3.31 -0.35 -26.27
N ASP A 248 2.88 -0.40 -25.01
CA ASP A 248 3.68 -0.05 -23.84
C ASP A 248 4.36 -1.30 -23.30
N GLU A 249 5.70 -1.31 -23.31
CA GLU A 249 6.53 -2.40 -22.79
C GLU A 249 6.41 -2.57 -21.26
N THR A 250 6.10 -1.50 -20.55
CA THR A 250 5.93 -1.49 -19.09
C THR A 250 4.47 -1.59 -18.65
N PHE A 251 3.56 -1.99 -19.55
CA PHE A 251 2.15 -2.16 -19.23
C PHE A 251 1.96 -3.17 -18.07
N PRO A 252 1.20 -2.82 -17.01
CA PRO A 252 1.01 -3.68 -15.84
C PRO A 252 -0.07 -4.75 -16.11
N ALA A 253 0.34 -5.89 -16.67
CA ALA A 253 -0.57 -7.05 -16.78
C ALA A 253 -0.68 -7.76 -15.43
N GLY A 254 -1.88 -8.03 -14.95
CA GLY A 254 -2.11 -8.54 -13.60
C GLY A 254 -2.82 -9.89 -13.55
N PHE A 255 -3.31 -10.23 -12.37
CA PHE A 255 -4.05 -11.46 -12.13
C PHE A 255 -5.30 -11.55 -13.04
N MET A 256 -5.55 -12.73 -13.62
CA MET A 256 -6.64 -13.04 -14.56
C MET A 256 -6.61 -12.35 -15.93
N ASP A 257 -5.63 -11.48 -16.20
CA ASP A 257 -5.49 -10.90 -17.54
C ASP A 257 -5.10 -11.97 -18.56
N VAL A 258 -5.64 -11.82 -19.78
CA VAL A 258 -5.34 -12.71 -20.91
C VAL A 258 -4.40 -11.99 -21.86
N ILE A 259 -3.25 -12.59 -22.15
CA ILE A 259 -2.24 -12.10 -23.08
C ILE A 259 -2.23 -13.03 -24.30
N SER A 260 -2.49 -12.48 -25.47
CA SER A 260 -2.55 -13.19 -26.75
C SER A 260 -1.45 -12.69 -27.68
N ILE A 261 -0.76 -13.62 -28.34
CA ILE A 261 0.25 -13.32 -29.35
C ILE A 261 -0.27 -13.83 -30.69
N GLU A 262 -0.64 -12.93 -31.58
CA GLU A 262 -1.35 -13.28 -32.81
C GLU A 262 -0.50 -14.14 -33.76
N ARG A 263 0.80 -13.80 -33.86
CA ARG A 263 1.71 -14.46 -34.80
C ARG A 263 1.98 -15.92 -34.44
N SER A 264 2.03 -16.26 -33.16
CA SER A 264 2.23 -17.64 -32.70
C SER A 264 0.91 -18.36 -32.43
N GLY A 265 -0.22 -17.67 -32.41
CA GLY A 265 -1.52 -18.23 -32.04
C GLY A 265 -1.59 -18.69 -30.57
N GLU A 266 -0.65 -18.25 -29.73
CA GLU A 266 -0.59 -18.64 -28.33
C GLU A 266 -1.36 -17.65 -27.45
N HIS A 267 -2.10 -18.21 -26.49
CA HIS A 267 -2.85 -17.47 -25.50
C HIS A 267 -2.39 -17.84 -24.09
N PHE A 268 -2.26 -16.84 -23.24
CA PHE A 268 -1.77 -16.99 -21.89
C PHE A 268 -2.71 -16.30 -20.91
N ARG A 269 -2.95 -16.91 -19.75
CA ARG A 269 -3.57 -16.26 -18.59
C ARG A 269 -2.55 -16.11 -17.48
N LEU A 270 -2.52 -14.93 -16.87
CA LEU A 270 -1.68 -14.67 -15.71
C LEU A 270 -2.38 -15.15 -14.43
N LEU A 271 -1.78 -16.14 -13.79
CA LEU A 271 -2.24 -16.71 -12.53
C LEU A 271 -1.12 -16.67 -11.49
N TYR A 272 -1.46 -16.96 -10.23
CA TYR A 272 -0.46 -17.19 -9.19
C TYR A 272 -0.14 -18.67 -9.05
N ASP A 273 1.14 -18.95 -8.85
CA ASP A 273 1.65 -20.23 -8.36
C ASP A 273 1.59 -20.29 -6.83
N VAL A 274 1.58 -21.48 -6.23
CA VAL A 274 1.53 -21.73 -4.77
C VAL A 274 2.71 -21.14 -4.00
N LYS A 275 3.78 -20.76 -4.72
CA LYS A 275 4.95 -20.04 -4.22
C LYS A 275 4.79 -18.52 -4.22
N GLY A 276 3.62 -18.00 -4.62
CA GLY A 276 3.35 -16.56 -4.69
C GLY A 276 4.06 -15.86 -5.86
N ARG A 277 4.18 -16.54 -7.00
CA ARG A 277 4.82 -16.00 -8.21
C ARG A 277 3.79 -15.93 -9.33
N PHE A 278 3.97 -15.00 -10.28
CA PHE A 278 3.18 -15.05 -11.51
C PHE A 278 3.62 -16.24 -12.36
N THR A 279 2.66 -17.11 -12.66
CA THR A 279 2.79 -18.21 -13.60
C THR A 279 2.09 -17.85 -14.91
N ILE A 280 2.74 -18.18 -16.02
CA ILE A 280 2.21 -17.99 -17.35
C ILE A 280 1.50 -19.29 -17.72
N HIS A 281 0.18 -19.28 -17.62
CA HIS A 281 -0.63 -20.44 -17.93
C HIS A 281 -1.06 -20.39 -19.40
N ARG A 282 -0.66 -21.38 -20.22
CA ARG A 282 -1.14 -21.51 -21.59
C ARG A 282 -2.62 -21.94 -21.59
N ILE A 283 -3.46 -21.24 -22.34
CA ILE A 283 -4.91 -21.49 -22.41
C ILE A 283 -5.35 -21.75 -23.85
N THR A 284 -6.53 -22.33 -24.01
CA THR A 284 -7.17 -22.52 -25.32
C THR A 284 -7.73 -21.19 -25.86
N PRO A 285 -7.91 -21.05 -27.19
CA PRO A 285 -8.50 -19.84 -27.78
C PRO A 285 -9.91 -19.55 -27.28
N GLU A 286 -10.71 -20.58 -26.98
CA GLU A 286 -12.05 -20.42 -26.40
C GLU A 286 -12.00 -19.77 -25.02
N GLU A 287 -11.11 -20.23 -24.15
CA GLU A 287 -10.91 -19.67 -22.81
C GLU A 287 -10.30 -18.26 -22.87
N ALA A 288 -9.57 -17.95 -23.94
CA ALA A 288 -8.96 -16.65 -24.19
C ALA A 288 -9.95 -15.57 -24.63
N THR A 289 -11.24 -15.87 -24.80
CA THR A 289 -12.28 -14.87 -25.11
C THR A 289 -12.81 -14.16 -23.87
N PHE A 290 -12.72 -14.82 -22.70
CA PHE A 290 -13.28 -14.31 -21.45
C PHE A 290 -12.23 -14.25 -20.34
N LYS A 291 -12.55 -13.48 -19.30
CA LYS A 291 -11.82 -13.51 -18.02
C LYS A 291 -12.74 -13.30 -16.84
N LEU A 292 -12.28 -13.69 -15.66
CA LEU A 292 -13.02 -13.46 -14.42
C LEU A 292 -12.63 -12.12 -13.80
N LEU A 293 -13.62 -11.41 -13.30
CA LEU A 293 -13.49 -10.08 -12.71
C LEU A 293 -14.16 -10.03 -11.34
N LYS A 294 -13.36 -9.99 -10.26
CA LYS A 294 -13.90 -9.71 -8.92
C LYS A 294 -14.45 -8.29 -8.83
N VAL A 295 -15.66 -8.15 -8.31
CA VAL A 295 -16.33 -6.87 -8.02
C VAL A 295 -15.77 -6.27 -6.74
N ARG A 296 -15.26 -5.03 -6.83
CA ARG A 296 -14.75 -4.27 -5.68
C ARG A 296 -15.76 -3.29 -5.11
N LYS A 297 -16.57 -2.67 -5.97
CA LYS A 297 -17.59 -1.69 -5.57
C LYS A 297 -18.82 -1.85 -6.43
N HIS A 298 -19.98 -1.61 -5.84
CA HIS A 298 -21.26 -1.48 -6.52
C HIS A 298 -21.87 -0.14 -6.11
N GLN A 299 -22.10 0.75 -7.07
CA GLN A 299 -22.50 2.13 -6.82
C GLN A 299 -23.51 2.61 -7.88
N LEU A 300 -24.34 3.59 -7.51
CA LEU A 300 -25.19 4.32 -8.44
C LEU A 300 -24.40 5.52 -8.99
N GLY A 301 -24.39 5.66 -10.32
CA GLY A 301 -23.78 6.79 -11.00
C GLY A 301 -24.77 7.94 -11.21
N ALA A 302 -24.36 8.93 -12.00
CA ALA A 302 -25.24 10.00 -12.44
C ALA A 302 -26.52 9.44 -13.08
N LYS A 303 -27.65 10.11 -12.84
CA LYS A 303 -28.98 9.69 -13.31
C LYS A 303 -29.45 8.32 -12.78
N GLY A 304 -28.92 7.88 -11.64
CA GLY A 304 -29.34 6.63 -10.99
C GLY A 304 -28.89 5.35 -11.72
N VAL A 305 -27.90 5.45 -12.63
CA VAL A 305 -27.43 4.29 -13.40
C VAL A 305 -26.54 3.40 -12.53
N PRO A 306 -26.91 2.12 -12.26
CA PRO A 306 -26.05 1.22 -11.49
C PRO A 306 -24.80 0.84 -12.27
N HIS A 307 -23.66 0.83 -11.57
CA HIS A 307 -22.39 0.36 -12.11
C HIS A 307 -21.57 -0.39 -11.06
N ILE A 308 -20.83 -1.39 -11.53
CA ILE A 308 -19.81 -2.08 -10.75
C ILE A 308 -18.41 -1.63 -11.15
N VAL A 309 -17.50 -1.61 -10.18
CA VAL A 309 -16.07 -1.41 -10.39
C VAL A 309 -15.35 -2.71 -10.05
N THR A 310 -14.55 -3.21 -10.98
CA THR A 310 -13.82 -4.47 -10.86
C THR A 310 -12.40 -4.28 -10.32
N HIS A 311 -11.73 -5.38 -9.98
CA HIS A 311 -10.38 -5.34 -9.44
C HIS A 311 -9.30 -4.83 -10.42
N ASP A 312 -9.51 -4.99 -11.73
CA ASP A 312 -8.67 -4.47 -12.83
C ASP A 312 -9.08 -3.05 -13.26
N GLY A 313 -9.96 -2.37 -12.49
CA GLY A 313 -10.33 -0.98 -12.73
C GLY A 313 -11.33 -0.77 -13.86
N ARG A 314 -11.95 -1.82 -14.42
CA ARG A 314 -13.08 -1.66 -15.34
C ARG A 314 -14.32 -1.19 -14.60
N THR A 315 -15.13 -0.39 -15.29
CA THR A 315 -16.46 0.01 -14.83
C THR A 315 -17.49 -0.56 -15.80
N ILE A 316 -18.41 -1.38 -15.28
CA ILE A 316 -19.46 -2.02 -16.09
C ILE A 316 -20.80 -1.45 -15.63
N ARG A 317 -21.56 -0.89 -16.57
CA ARG A 317 -22.88 -0.28 -16.33
C ARG A 317 -23.98 -1.31 -16.49
N TYR A 318 -25.11 -1.09 -15.82
CA TYR A 318 -26.26 -1.98 -15.83
C TYR A 318 -25.92 -3.44 -15.50
N PRO A 319 -25.20 -3.70 -14.38
CA PRO A 319 -25.02 -5.05 -13.89
C PRO A 319 -26.37 -5.63 -13.47
N ASP A 320 -26.48 -6.97 -13.46
CA ASP A 320 -27.61 -7.65 -12.83
C ASP A 320 -27.68 -7.26 -11.34
N PRO A 321 -28.86 -6.88 -10.81
CA PRO A 321 -29.04 -6.55 -9.39
C PRO A 321 -28.60 -7.64 -8.40
N ALA A 322 -28.51 -8.90 -8.84
CA ALA A 322 -28.03 -10.00 -8.03
C ALA A 322 -26.51 -9.92 -7.74
N ILE A 323 -25.74 -9.19 -8.56
CA ILE A 323 -24.29 -9.08 -8.43
C ILE A 323 -23.93 -8.16 -7.26
N LYS A 324 -23.26 -8.71 -6.25
CA LYS A 324 -22.82 -7.99 -5.04
C LYS A 324 -21.31 -7.79 -5.00
N VAL A 325 -20.86 -7.02 -4.01
CA VAL A 325 -19.44 -6.79 -3.76
C VAL A 325 -18.76 -8.08 -3.30
N ASN A 326 -17.57 -8.36 -3.83
CA ASN A 326 -16.78 -9.58 -3.70
C ASN A 326 -17.21 -10.77 -4.57
N ASP A 327 -18.34 -10.68 -5.26
CA ASP A 327 -18.70 -11.65 -6.29
C ASP A 327 -17.75 -11.54 -7.47
N THR A 328 -17.72 -12.59 -8.29
CA THR A 328 -16.86 -12.64 -9.46
C THR A 328 -17.69 -12.76 -10.73
N VAL A 329 -17.40 -11.90 -11.70
CA VAL A 329 -18.14 -11.81 -12.95
C VAL A 329 -17.32 -12.44 -14.07
N LYS A 330 -17.92 -13.32 -14.85
CA LYS A 330 -17.35 -13.84 -16.10
C LYS A 330 -17.62 -12.83 -17.21
N PHE A 331 -16.56 -12.15 -17.64
CA PHE A 331 -16.62 -11.07 -18.60
C PHE A 331 -16.03 -11.50 -19.94
N ASP A 332 -16.86 -11.44 -20.98
CA ASP A 332 -16.41 -11.57 -22.37
C ASP A 332 -15.92 -10.20 -22.84
N PHE A 333 -14.62 -10.10 -23.11
CA PHE A 333 -14.01 -8.85 -23.56
C PHE A 333 -14.00 -8.67 -25.08
N VAL A 334 -14.48 -9.65 -25.85
CA VAL A 334 -14.80 -9.51 -27.28
C VAL A 334 -16.12 -8.78 -27.42
N GLN A 335 -17.16 -9.28 -26.75
CA GLN A 335 -18.49 -8.65 -26.76
C GLN A 335 -18.63 -7.47 -25.79
N ASN A 336 -17.68 -7.33 -24.86
CA ASN A 336 -17.71 -6.38 -23.75
C ASN A 336 -18.98 -6.49 -22.89
N LYS A 337 -19.41 -7.71 -22.59
CA LYS A 337 -20.60 -8.01 -21.79
C LYS A 337 -20.31 -9.03 -20.69
N ILE A 338 -21.16 -9.00 -19.67
CA ILE A 338 -21.18 -10.02 -18.62
C ILE A 338 -21.89 -11.24 -19.19
N VAL A 339 -21.23 -12.40 -19.16
CA VAL A 339 -21.80 -13.67 -19.60
C VAL A 339 -22.48 -14.36 -18.42
N ASP A 340 -21.80 -14.38 -17.28
CA ASP A 340 -22.23 -15.10 -16.09
C ASP A 340 -21.61 -14.46 -14.84
N HIS A 341 -22.12 -14.78 -13.65
CA HIS A 341 -21.57 -14.33 -12.38
C HIS A 341 -21.60 -15.43 -11.32
N ILE A 342 -20.61 -15.39 -10.42
CA ILE A 342 -20.41 -16.37 -9.37
C ILE A 342 -20.49 -15.63 -8.04
N LYS A 343 -21.42 -16.06 -7.19
CA LYS A 343 -21.63 -15.47 -5.87
C LYS A 343 -20.51 -15.85 -4.91
N PHE A 344 -20.17 -14.92 -4.03
CA PHE A 344 -19.26 -15.16 -2.92
C PHE A 344 -20.02 -15.83 -1.76
N GLU A 345 -20.10 -17.15 -1.80
CA GLU A 345 -20.80 -17.97 -0.81
C GLU A 345 -19.93 -19.17 -0.38
N PRO A 346 -20.15 -19.71 0.83
CA PRO A 346 -19.52 -20.96 1.25
C PRO A 346 -19.82 -22.09 0.26
N GLY A 347 -18.84 -22.99 0.05
CA GLY A 347 -18.94 -24.07 -0.92
C GLY A 347 -18.35 -23.75 -2.30
N ASN A 348 -18.10 -22.47 -2.62
CA ASN A 348 -17.47 -22.08 -3.88
C ASN A 348 -15.94 -22.13 -3.82
N VAL A 349 -15.33 -22.47 -4.97
CA VAL A 349 -13.88 -22.55 -5.12
C VAL A 349 -13.27 -21.18 -5.32
N VAL A 350 -12.19 -20.92 -4.58
CA VAL A 350 -11.45 -19.66 -4.56
C VAL A 350 -9.98 -19.86 -4.85
N MET A 351 -9.34 -18.79 -5.30
CA MET A 351 -7.89 -18.63 -5.33
C MET A 351 -7.49 -17.43 -4.45
N VAL A 352 -6.41 -17.60 -3.71
CA VAL A 352 -5.85 -16.52 -2.88
C VAL A 352 -4.90 -15.65 -3.71
N THR A 353 -5.15 -14.35 -3.74
CA THR A 353 -4.38 -13.37 -4.53
C THR A 353 -3.31 -12.63 -3.75
N GLY A 354 -3.28 -12.77 -2.41
CA GLY A 354 -2.33 -12.03 -1.57
C GLY A 354 -2.07 -12.65 -0.19
N GLY A 355 -0.97 -12.22 0.43
CA GLY A 355 -0.52 -12.70 1.75
C GLY A 355 0.26 -14.02 1.68
N ARG A 356 0.45 -14.68 2.83
CA ARG A 356 1.27 -15.90 2.95
C ARG A 356 0.72 -17.11 2.18
N ASN A 357 -0.59 -17.15 1.97
CA ASN A 357 -1.30 -18.24 1.28
C ASN A 357 -1.54 -17.94 -0.21
N MET A 358 -0.86 -16.94 -0.79
CA MET A 358 -1.01 -16.54 -2.19
C MET A 358 -0.77 -17.71 -3.17
N GLY A 359 -1.64 -17.80 -4.19
CA GLY A 359 -1.63 -18.85 -5.21
C GLY A 359 -2.22 -20.19 -4.76
N ARG A 360 -2.66 -20.31 -3.49
CA ARG A 360 -3.41 -21.47 -3.04
C ARG A 360 -4.85 -21.40 -3.52
N SER A 361 -5.42 -22.55 -3.86
CA SER A 361 -6.82 -22.72 -4.18
C SER A 361 -7.51 -23.56 -3.10
N GLY A 362 -8.83 -23.50 -3.05
CA GLY A 362 -9.64 -24.32 -2.15
C GLY A 362 -11.08 -23.87 -2.12
N VAL A 363 -11.90 -24.59 -1.36
CA VAL A 363 -13.32 -24.29 -1.17
C VAL A 363 -13.51 -23.43 0.08
N ILE A 364 -14.37 -22.41 0.00
CA ILE A 364 -14.74 -21.62 1.18
C ILE A 364 -15.54 -22.50 2.15
N VAL A 365 -15.09 -22.63 3.39
CA VAL A 365 -15.80 -23.37 4.44
C VAL A 365 -16.75 -22.43 5.18
N HIS A 366 -16.21 -21.35 5.72
CA HIS A 366 -17.00 -20.35 6.44
C HIS A 366 -16.33 -18.98 6.37
N LYS A 367 -17.15 -17.95 6.58
CA LYS A 367 -16.75 -16.55 6.67
C LYS A 367 -16.98 -16.07 8.10
N GLU A 368 -15.95 -15.55 8.74
CA GLU A 368 -16.02 -14.87 10.02
C GLU A 368 -16.13 -13.36 9.78
N ARG A 369 -17.13 -12.74 10.39
CA ARG A 369 -17.40 -11.30 10.25
C ARG A 369 -16.96 -10.58 11.52
N HIS A 370 -16.08 -9.60 11.36
CA HIS A 370 -15.62 -8.76 12.47
C HIS A 370 -16.13 -7.33 12.26
N LEU A 371 -17.04 -6.87 13.12
CA LEU A 371 -17.54 -5.50 13.07
C LEU A 371 -16.41 -4.51 13.38
N GLY A 372 -16.16 -3.56 12.48
CA GLY A 372 -15.03 -2.62 12.58
C GLY A 372 -13.65 -3.22 12.26
N GLY A 373 -13.57 -4.52 11.98
CA GLY A 373 -12.34 -5.25 11.67
C GLY A 373 -12.28 -5.76 10.24
N PHE A 374 -11.25 -6.55 9.96
CA PHE A 374 -11.12 -7.25 8.68
C PHE A 374 -11.83 -8.59 8.74
N ASP A 375 -12.81 -8.81 7.86
CA ASP A 375 -13.45 -10.12 7.68
C ASP A 375 -12.40 -11.19 7.30
N ILE A 376 -12.49 -12.34 7.99
CA ILE A 376 -11.63 -13.50 7.80
C ILE A 376 -12.45 -14.60 7.12
N VAL A 377 -11.82 -15.34 6.23
CA VAL A 377 -12.46 -16.45 5.52
C VAL A 377 -11.58 -17.67 5.64
N HIS A 378 -12.21 -18.79 5.99
CA HIS A 378 -11.58 -20.08 6.12
C HIS A 378 -11.78 -20.88 4.84
N VAL A 379 -10.67 -21.37 4.29
CA VAL A 379 -10.62 -22.10 3.02
C VAL A 379 -10.03 -23.48 3.28
N LYS A 380 -10.62 -24.50 2.66
CA LYS A 380 -10.16 -25.89 2.70
C LYS A 380 -9.63 -26.29 1.33
N ASP A 381 -8.39 -26.75 1.30
CA ASP A 381 -7.74 -27.27 0.09
C ASP A 381 -8.27 -28.67 -0.28
N VAL A 382 -7.89 -29.19 -1.44
CA VAL A 382 -8.29 -30.54 -1.91
C VAL A 382 -7.71 -31.65 -1.02
N LEU A 383 -6.57 -31.40 -0.37
CA LEU A 383 -5.96 -32.31 0.62
C LEU A 383 -6.51 -32.11 2.05
N ASP A 384 -7.70 -31.53 2.18
CA ASP A 384 -8.38 -31.22 3.44
C ASP A 384 -7.60 -30.28 4.39
N ARG A 385 -6.53 -29.65 3.90
CA ARG A 385 -5.75 -28.66 4.66
C ARG A 385 -6.52 -27.36 4.74
N THR A 386 -6.83 -26.92 5.96
CA THR A 386 -7.51 -25.64 6.20
C THR A 386 -6.53 -24.51 6.41
N PHE A 387 -6.86 -23.32 5.91
CA PHE A 387 -6.13 -22.09 6.16
C PHE A 387 -7.07 -20.88 6.10
N ALA A 388 -6.66 -19.77 6.71
CA ALA A 388 -7.45 -18.54 6.73
C ALA A 388 -6.75 -17.40 6.00
N THR A 389 -7.54 -16.50 5.40
CA THR A 389 -7.07 -15.25 4.79
C THR A 389 -8.09 -14.14 4.97
N ARG A 390 -7.66 -12.89 4.77
CA ARG A 390 -8.57 -11.74 4.72
C ARG A 390 -9.46 -11.83 3.49
N LEU A 391 -10.71 -11.38 3.62
CA LEU A 391 -11.68 -11.29 2.52
C LEU A 391 -11.14 -10.57 1.26
N SER A 392 -10.30 -9.55 1.45
CA SER A 392 -9.68 -8.80 0.36
C SER A 392 -8.83 -9.68 -0.57
N ASN A 393 -8.19 -10.70 -0.02
CA ASN A 393 -7.22 -11.56 -0.71
C ASN A 393 -7.88 -12.77 -1.36
N ILE A 394 -9.19 -12.91 -1.27
CA ILE A 394 -9.93 -14.02 -1.87
C ILE A 394 -10.49 -13.62 -3.21
N PHE A 395 -10.39 -14.53 -4.18
CA PHE A 395 -10.98 -14.39 -5.48
C PHE A 395 -11.75 -15.66 -5.81
N VAL A 396 -13.05 -15.55 -6.10
CA VAL A 396 -13.89 -16.69 -6.46
C VAL A 396 -13.61 -17.08 -7.91
N ILE A 397 -13.29 -18.34 -8.16
CA ILE A 397 -12.90 -18.82 -9.50
C ILE A 397 -13.90 -19.81 -10.09
N GLY A 398 -14.89 -20.26 -9.32
CA GLY A 398 -15.82 -21.29 -9.75
C GLY A 398 -16.93 -21.54 -8.75
N GLU A 399 -17.94 -22.28 -9.19
CA GLU A 399 -19.08 -22.71 -8.40
C GLU A 399 -18.85 -24.14 -7.90
N GLY A 400 -19.11 -24.38 -6.62
CA GLY A 400 -18.80 -25.66 -5.99
C GLY A 400 -17.31 -26.00 -6.11
N SER A 401 -17.01 -27.23 -6.54
CA SER A 401 -15.64 -27.73 -6.78
C SER A 401 -15.11 -27.46 -8.19
N LYS A 402 -15.94 -26.95 -9.11
CA LYS A 402 -15.58 -26.77 -10.52
C LYS A 402 -15.11 -25.34 -10.78
N ALA A 403 -13.83 -25.18 -11.08
CA ALA A 403 -13.29 -23.89 -11.53
C ALA A 403 -13.82 -23.55 -12.94
N GLN A 404 -14.18 -22.28 -13.16
CA GLN A 404 -14.55 -21.73 -14.47
C GLN A 404 -13.32 -21.46 -15.36
N VAL A 405 -12.13 -21.59 -14.80
CA VAL A 405 -10.85 -21.33 -15.46
C VAL A 405 -9.87 -22.47 -15.26
N SER A 406 -9.02 -22.70 -16.24
CA SER A 406 -7.93 -23.67 -16.14
C SER A 406 -6.92 -23.24 -15.07
N LEU A 407 -6.53 -24.22 -14.24
CA LEU A 407 -5.62 -24.02 -13.12
C LEU A 407 -4.21 -24.46 -13.46
N PRO A 408 -3.18 -23.77 -12.92
CA PRO A 408 -1.79 -24.14 -13.16
C PRO A 408 -1.42 -25.48 -12.53
N LYS A 409 -0.24 -25.99 -12.92
CA LYS A 409 0.32 -27.25 -12.41
C LYS A 409 0.25 -27.28 -10.88
N GLY A 410 -0.27 -28.38 -10.33
CA GLY A 410 -0.50 -28.54 -8.90
C GLY A 410 -1.85 -28.00 -8.41
N LYS A 411 -2.70 -27.46 -9.30
CA LYS A 411 -4.09 -27.02 -9.04
C LYS A 411 -4.26 -26.07 -7.85
N GLY A 412 -3.19 -25.40 -7.39
CA GLY A 412 -3.21 -24.52 -6.21
C GLY A 412 -3.01 -25.24 -4.86
N VAL A 413 -2.66 -26.53 -4.86
CA VAL A 413 -2.34 -27.30 -3.65
C VAL A 413 -0.92 -27.00 -3.20
N LYS A 414 -0.75 -26.49 -1.98
CA LYS A 414 0.57 -26.23 -1.41
C LYS A 414 1.08 -27.43 -0.61
N LEU A 415 2.08 -28.11 -1.17
CA LEU A 415 2.79 -29.19 -0.51
C LEU A 415 3.69 -28.68 0.62
N SER A 416 3.95 -29.53 1.60
CA SER A 416 4.93 -29.24 2.66
C SER A 416 6.35 -29.24 2.08
N ILE A 417 7.32 -28.66 2.81
CA ILE A 417 8.72 -28.61 2.37
C ILE A 417 9.29 -30.03 2.21
N ALA A 418 8.91 -30.96 3.11
CA ALA A 418 9.31 -32.36 3.03
C ALA A 418 8.68 -33.06 1.81
N GLU A 419 7.39 -32.84 1.56
CA GLU A 419 6.69 -33.40 0.41
C GLU A 419 7.29 -32.92 -0.92
N GLU A 420 7.59 -31.62 -1.04
CA GLU A 420 8.26 -31.07 -2.24
C GLU A 420 9.65 -31.69 -2.45
N ARG A 421 10.41 -31.89 -1.37
CA ARG A 421 11.74 -32.53 -1.42
C ARG A 421 11.63 -33.96 -1.92
N ASP A 422 10.71 -34.73 -1.36
CA ASP A 422 10.57 -36.15 -1.66
C ASP A 422 9.99 -36.36 -3.06
N GLN A 423 9.10 -35.48 -3.52
CA GLN A 423 8.63 -35.48 -4.90
C GLN A 423 9.77 -35.15 -5.88
N ARG A 424 10.63 -34.18 -5.55
CA ARG A 424 11.79 -33.83 -6.38
C ARG A 424 12.83 -34.95 -6.46
N ARG A 425 13.09 -35.64 -5.35
CA ARG A 425 13.98 -36.81 -5.33
C ARG A 425 13.43 -37.95 -6.19
N ARG A 426 12.12 -38.22 -6.08
CA ARG A 426 11.45 -39.22 -6.92
C ARG A 426 11.53 -38.89 -8.41
N GLN A 427 11.31 -37.63 -8.79
CA GLN A 427 11.43 -37.20 -10.19
C GLN A 427 12.87 -37.38 -10.71
N ARG A 428 13.88 -36.95 -9.94
CA ARG A 428 15.28 -37.14 -10.35
C ARG A 428 15.69 -38.61 -10.47
N ALA A 429 15.16 -39.47 -9.60
CA ALA A 429 15.42 -40.91 -9.66
C ALA A 429 14.66 -41.63 -10.79
N GLN A 430 13.63 -40.99 -11.38
CA GLN A 430 12.93 -41.49 -12.57
C GLN A 430 13.57 -40.99 -13.87
N GLU A 431 14.25 -39.84 -13.82
CA GLU A 431 14.96 -39.24 -14.95
C GLU A 431 16.40 -39.78 -15.12
N ALA A 432 17.00 -40.29 -14.04
CA ALA A 432 18.27 -41.01 -14.03
C ALA A 432 18.03 -42.50 -14.25
#